data_AF-A0A2P7T9T7-F1
#
_entry.id   AF-A0A2P7T9T7-F1
#
_cell.length_a   1.000
_cell.length_b   1.000
_cell.length_c   1.000
_cell.angle_alpha   90.00
_cell.angle_beta   90.00
_cell.angle_gamma   90.00
#
_symmetry.space_group_name_H-M   'P 1'
#
loop_
_entity.id
_entity.type
_entity.pdbx_description
1 polymer ?
#
loop_
_entity_poly.entity_id
_entity_poly.type
_entity_poly.pdbx_seq_one_letter_code
_entity_poly.pdbx_strand_id
1 'polypeptide(L)'
;MQNLRFTLLGCLLLLAGFGANAATEKYRLVWSTDNTATSMTIAWCQPSGSAPMVCYGTSDLGTNWSLYPNQRTPDRSVDNYKGMNHRFARLTGLTPNTAYYFVIKDSEGNSNRYWFKTLPNNPEQQLSVIAGGDSRSNQVPR
;
A
#
# COMPACT_ATOMS: atom_id res chain seq x y z
N MET A 1 -49.79 46.97 0.67
CA MET A 1 -50.02 46.20 1.91
C MET A 1 -49.53 44.79 1.69
N GLN A 2 -48.74 44.27 2.65
CA GLN A 2 -48.30 42.89 2.85
C GLN A 2 -47.31 42.32 1.82
N ASN A 3 -46.02 42.24 2.19
CA ASN A 3 -45.34 41.05 2.76
C ASN A 3 -45.03 40.02 1.65
N LEU A 4 -43.82 39.51 1.46
CA LEU A 4 -43.11 38.76 2.49
C LEU A 4 -41.70 38.45 1.95
N ARG A 5 -40.68 38.80 2.75
CA ARG A 5 -39.31 38.31 2.60
C ARG A 5 -39.33 36.79 2.70
N PHE A 6 -39.05 36.07 1.61
CA PHE A 6 -38.77 34.63 1.66
C PHE A 6 -37.26 34.42 1.57
N THR A 7 -36.68 34.37 2.77
CA THR A 7 -35.68 33.40 3.23
C THR A 7 -34.63 32.94 2.22
N LEU A 8 -33.36 33.28 2.54
CA LEU A 8 -32.18 32.54 2.11
C LEU A 8 -32.44 31.03 2.20
N LEU A 9 -32.46 30.32 1.07
CA LEU A 9 -32.22 28.89 1.04
C LEU A 9 -30.87 28.67 0.37
N GLY A 10 -29.82 28.94 1.15
CA GLY A 10 -28.47 28.52 0.83
C GLY A 10 -28.42 27.00 0.83
N CYS A 11 -28.46 26.40 -0.36
CA CYS A 11 -28.11 25.00 -0.57
C CYS A 11 -26.69 24.96 -1.15
N LEU A 12 -25.72 25.38 -0.34
CA LEU A 12 -24.32 25.07 -0.62
C LEU A 12 -24.14 23.58 -0.29
N LEU A 13 -24.34 22.73 -1.30
CA LEU A 13 -23.93 21.33 -1.26
C LEU A 13 -22.41 21.32 -1.05
N LEU A 14 -21.98 21.27 0.21
CA LEU A 14 -20.66 20.82 0.59
C LEU A 14 -20.57 19.36 0.16
N LEU A 15 -20.12 19.13 -1.07
CA LEU A 15 -19.52 17.87 -1.50
C LEU A 15 -18.28 17.68 -0.63
N ALA A 16 -18.49 17.16 0.57
CA ALA A 16 -17.43 16.53 1.34
C ALA A 16 -16.99 15.34 0.48
N GLY A 17 -15.92 15.54 -0.30
CA GLY A 17 -15.25 14.46 -0.99
C GLY A 17 -14.73 13.50 0.07
N PHE A 18 -15.50 12.47 0.39
CA PHE A 18 -14.99 11.34 1.15
C PHE A 18 -13.87 10.75 0.30
N GLY A 19 -12.62 10.93 0.77
CA GLY A 19 -11.48 10.25 0.19
C GLY A 19 -11.70 8.75 0.35
N ALA A 20 -12.10 8.10 -0.73
CA ALA A 20 -12.25 6.67 -0.74
C ALA A 20 -10.85 6.05 -0.68
N ASN A 21 -10.63 5.16 0.30
CA ASN A 21 -9.36 4.49 0.52
C ASN A 21 -9.39 3.15 -0.20
N ALA A 22 -8.24 2.72 -0.73
CA ALA A 22 -8.10 1.38 -1.27
C ALA A 22 -8.35 0.36 -0.16
N ALA A 23 -9.14 -0.67 -0.44
CA ALA A 23 -9.48 -1.71 0.53
C ALA A 23 -8.31 -2.68 0.68
N THR A 24 -7.35 -2.28 1.50
CA THR A 24 -6.04 -2.92 1.60
C THR A 24 -5.59 -3.04 3.05
N GLU A 25 -5.17 -4.23 3.45
CA GLU A 25 -4.83 -4.53 4.84
C GLU A 25 -3.64 -5.51 4.95
N LYS A 26 -3.10 -5.67 6.16
CA LYS A 26 -2.14 -6.74 6.51
C LYS A 26 -0.95 -6.80 5.53
N TYR A 27 -0.26 -5.67 5.40
CA TYR A 27 0.91 -5.49 4.55
C TYR A 27 2.10 -6.33 5.00
N ARG A 28 2.87 -6.81 4.03
CA ARG A 28 4.13 -7.55 4.20
C ARG A 28 5.09 -7.15 3.09
N LEU A 29 6.34 -6.97 3.46
CA LEU A 29 7.45 -6.78 2.54
C LEU A 29 8.37 -7.98 2.65
N VAL A 30 8.70 -8.58 1.51
CA VAL A 30 9.50 -9.80 1.46
C VAL A 30 10.60 -9.61 0.44
N TRP A 31 11.85 -9.70 0.90
CA TRP A 31 12.99 -9.77 -0.02
C TRP A 31 12.90 -11.03 -0.87
N SER A 32 13.14 -10.88 -2.17
CA SER A 32 13.17 -12.04 -3.07
C SER A 32 14.46 -12.84 -2.84
N THR A 33 14.37 -14.16 -3.01
CA THR A 33 15.47 -15.10 -2.78
C THR A 33 16.60 -15.01 -3.80
N ASP A 34 16.33 -14.48 -4.99
CA ASP A 34 17.28 -14.34 -6.10
C ASP A 34 18.08 -13.04 -6.05
N ASN A 35 17.48 -11.91 -5.64
CA ASN A 35 18.21 -10.66 -5.45
C ASN A 35 17.52 -9.72 -4.45
N THR A 36 18.12 -9.53 -3.28
CA THR A 36 17.58 -8.70 -2.18
C THR A 36 17.88 -7.21 -2.34
N ALA A 37 18.86 -6.83 -3.17
CA ALA A 37 19.31 -5.46 -3.37
C ALA A 37 18.53 -4.75 -4.49
N THR A 38 17.99 -5.49 -5.46
CA THR A 38 17.30 -4.92 -6.63
C THR A 38 15.86 -5.38 -6.78
N SER A 39 15.29 -6.02 -5.75
CA SER A 39 13.90 -6.47 -5.78
C SER A 39 13.23 -6.41 -4.41
N MET A 40 11.91 -6.32 -4.44
CA MET A 40 11.06 -6.38 -3.25
C MET A 40 9.67 -6.91 -3.63
N THR A 41 9.15 -7.87 -2.88
CA THR A 41 7.75 -8.28 -3.01
C THR A 41 6.91 -7.51 -2.00
N ILE A 42 5.93 -6.77 -2.50
CA ILE A 42 4.87 -6.16 -1.69
C ILE A 42 3.69 -7.11 -1.68
N ALA A 43 3.29 -7.54 -0.49
CA ALA A 43 2.15 -8.43 -0.29
C ALA A 43 1.14 -7.79 0.65
N TRP A 44 -0.15 -7.97 0.37
CA TRP A 44 -1.23 -7.44 1.19
C TRP A 44 -2.45 -8.35 1.13
N CYS A 45 -3.43 -8.06 1.98
CA CYS A 45 -4.78 -8.59 1.91
C CYS A 45 -5.68 -7.55 1.21
N GLN A 46 -6.55 -8.00 0.30
CA GLN A 46 -7.47 -7.19 -0.49
C GLN A 46 -8.93 -7.59 -0.14
N PRO A 47 -9.54 -7.02 0.93
CA PRO A 47 -10.90 -7.37 1.32
C PRO A 47 -11.97 -7.10 0.25
N SER A 48 -11.90 -5.94 -0.41
CA SER A 48 -12.76 -5.51 -1.52
C SER A 48 -11.92 -4.75 -2.55
N GLY A 49 -12.49 -4.04 -3.51
CA GLY A 49 -11.74 -3.34 -4.56
C GLY A 49 -11.20 -4.25 -5.66
N SER A 50 -11.21 -3.73 -6.89
CA SER A 50 -10.81 -4.43 -8.11
C SER A 50 -9.61 -3.76 -8.77
N ALA A 51 -8.92 -4.53 -9.64
CA ALA A 51 -7.74 -4.08 -10.38
C ALA A 51 -6.66 -3.38 -9.53
N PRO A 52 -6.22 -3.98 -8.40
CA PRO A 52 -5.25 -3.32 -7.56
C PRO A 52 -3.87 -3.27 -8.25
N MET A 53 -3.15 -2.17 -8.06
CA MET A 53 -1.79 -1.98 -8.55
C MET A 53 -0.94 -1.25 -7.51
N VAL A 54 0.33 -1.61 -7.42
CA VAL A 54 1.34 -0.86 -6.66
C VAL A 54 1.86 0.27 -7.53
N CYS A 55 1.79 1.51 -7.06
CA CYS A 55 2.42 2.68 -7.68
C CYS A 55 3.59 3.13 -6.79
N TYR A 56 4.79 3.27 -7.34
CA TYR A 56 6.00 3.46 -6.54
C TYR A 56 7.10 4.30 -7.21
N GLY A 57 8.00 4.83 -6.39
CA GLY A 57 9.13 5.65 -6.83
C GLY A 57 10.08 6.02 -5.69
N THR A 58 11.17 6.71 -6.01
CA THR A 58 12.20 7.11 -5.03
C THR A 58 11.89 8.43 -4.33
N SER A 59 10.94 9.22 -4.85
CA SER A 59 10.42 10.44 -4.21
C SER A 59 9.13 10.13 -3.45
N ASP A 60 8.98 10.73 -2.26
CA ASP A 60 7.71 10.68 -1.52
C ASP A 60 6.72 11.65 -2.18
N LEU A 61 5.68 11.10 -2.79
CA LEU A 61 4.64 11.86 -3.49
C LEU A 61 3.30 11.76 -2.77
N GLY A 62 3.32 11.37 -1.49
CA GLY A 62 2.14 11.20 -0.67
C GLY A 62 1.24 10.06 -1.16
N THR A 63 -0.07 10.26 -1.07
CA THR A 63 -1.10 9.27 -1.44
C THR A 63 -1.57 9.39 -2.89
N ASN A 64 -1.02 10.34 -3.67
CA ASN A 64 -1.43 10.53 -5.05
C ASN A 64 -0.72 9.54 -5.98
N TRP A 65 -1.38 8.40 -6.23
CA TRP A 65 -0.86 7.30 -7.03
C TRP A 65 -0.35 7.72 -8.42
N SER A 66 -1.00 8.70 -9.06
CA SER A 66 -0.71 9.09 -10.44
C SER A 66 0.61 9.87 -10.58
N LEU A 67 1.18 10.35 -9.47
CA LEU A 67 2.48 11.04 -9.48
C LEU A 67 3.66 10.05 -9.46
N TYR A 68 3.44 8.82 -8.98
CA TYR A 68 4.51 7.83 -8.91
C TYR A 68 4.90 7.34 -10.32
N PRO A 69 6.20 7.28 -10.64
CA PRO A 69 6.67 7.01 -12.01
C PRO A 69 6.54 5.54 -12.43
N ASN A 70 6.45 4.61 -11.48
CA ASN A 70 6.40 3.17 -11.78
C ASN A 70 5.14 2.53 -11.23
N GLN A 71 4.65 1.50 -11.91
CA GLN A 71 3.45 0.75 -11.54
C GLN A 71 3.67 -0.76 -11.70
N ARG A 72 3.08 -1.57 -10.83
CA ARG A 72 3.12 -3.03 -10.90
C ARG A 72 1.81 -3.65 -10.42
N THR A 73 1.18 -4.45 -11.27
CA THR A 73 0.04 -5.29 -10.89
C THR A 73 0.51 -6.54 -10.13
N PRO A 74 -0.35 -7.18 -9.31
CA PRO A 74 -0.03 -8.46 -8.69
C PRO A 74 0.42 -9.50 -9.71
N ASP A 75 1.52 -10.18 -9.42
CA ASP A 75 2.01 -11.37 -10.13
C ASP A 75 1.24 -12.63 -9.72
N ARG A 76 0.78 -12.63 -8.46
CA ARG A 76 0.03 -13.74 -7.88
C ARG A 76 -1.10 -13.22 -7.00
N SER A 77 -2.23 -13.89 -7.13
CA SER A 77 -3.41 -13.72 -6.28
C SER A 77 -3.75 -15.06 -5.63
N VAL A 78 -4.11 -15.04 -4.35
CA VAL A 78 -4.60 -16.21 -3.63
C VAL A 78 -5.86 -15.81 -2.89
N ASP A 79 -7.01 -16.25 -3.39
CA ASP A 79 -8.30 -15.90 -2.81
C ASP A 79 -8.77 -16.94 -1.80
N ASN A 80 -9.57 -16.48 -0.82
CA ASN A 80 -10.23 -17.30 0.20
C ASN A 80 -9.28 -18.21 1.01
N TYR A 81 -8.02 -17.81 1.21
CA TYR A 81 -7.10 -18.55 2.06
C TYR A 81 -7.30 -18.14 3.52
N LYS A 82 -7.85 -19.03 4.33
CA LYS A 82 -8.22 -18.75 5.74
C LYS A 82 -9.06 -17.45 5.88
N GLY A 83 -9.99 -17.24 4.94
CA GLY A 83 -10.87 -16.07 4.92
C GLY A 83 -10.20 -14.77 4.47
N MET A 84 -9.05 -14.83 3.78
CA MET A 84 -8.33 -13.67 3.27
C MET A 84 -8.00 -13.80 1.78
N ASN A 85 -8.00 -12.66 1.10
CA ASN A 85 -7.61 -12.56 -0.30
C ASN A 85 -6.24 -11.90 -0.39
N HIS A 86 -5.22 -12.66 -0.75
CA HIS A 86 -3.85 -12.17 -0.80
C HIS A 86 -3.46 -11.75 -2.21
N ARG A 87 -2.66 -10.69 -2.29
CA ARG A 87 -2.04 -10.18 -3.51
C ARG A 87 -0.54 -10.05 -3.30
N PHE A 88 0.23 -10.32 -4.33
CA PHE A 88 1.69 -10.27 -4.31
C PHE A 88 2.17 -9.59 -5.59
N ALA A 89 2.84 -8.44 -5.44
CA ALA A 89 3.45 -7.70 -6.54
C ALA A 89 4.96 -7.63 -6.32
N ARG A 90 5.72 -8.22 -7.24
CA ARG A 90 7.17 -8.27 -7.22
C ARG A 90 7.74 -7.12 -8.03
N LEU A 91 8.42 -6.21 -7.34
CA LEU A 91 9.18 -5.12 -7.93
C LEU A 91 10.59 -5.62 -8.25
N THR A 92 11.09 -5.33 -9.46
CA THR A 92 12.45 -5.67 -9.91
C THR A 92 13.10 -4.44 -10.54
N GLY A 93 14.41 -4.53 -10.84
CA GLY A 93 15.17 -3.40 -11.40
C GLY A 93 15.31 -2.22 -10.43
N LEU A 94 15.15 -2.45 -9.13
CA LEU A 94 15.31 -1.42 -8.12
C LEU A 94 16.79 -1.09 -7.93
N THR A 95 17.08 0.16 -7.56
CA THR A 95 18.44 0.57 -7.19
C THR A 95 18.77 0.05 -5.78
N PRO A 96 19.95 -0.54 -5.55
CA PRO A 96 20.40 -0.93 -4.22
C PRO A 96 20.47 0.24 -3.23
N ASN A 97 20.38 -0.05 -1.93
CA ASN A 97 20.48 0.92 -0.84
C ASN A 97 19.55 2.15 -0.99
N THR A 98 18.40 2.00 -1.62
CA THR A 98 17.52 3.11 -2.03
C THR A 98 16.16 3.00 -1.38
N ALA A 99 15.66 4.13 -0.87
CA ALA A 99 14.29 4.22 -0.34
C ALA A 99 13.30 4.31 -1.50
N TYR A 100 12.24 3.50 -1.41
CA TYR A 100 11.11 3.51 -2.33
C TYR A 100 9.83 3.73 -1.55
N TYR A 101 9.05 4.70 -2.00
CA TYR A 101 7.74 5.02 -1.49
C TYR A 101 6.70 4.41 -2.41
N PHE A 102 5.59 3.95 -1.84
CA PHE A 102 4.53 3.33 -2.61
C PHE A 102 3.14 3.55 -2.01
N VAL A 103 2.16 3.44 -2.90
CA VAL A 103 0.73 3.34 -2.59
C VAL A 103 0.14 2.20 -3.41
N ILE A 104 -0.97 1.64 -2.94
CA ILE A 104 -1.77 0.69 -3.71
C ILE A 104 -3.04 1.42 -4.19
N LYS A 105 -3.28 1.42 -5.50
CA LYS A 105 -4.49 1.93 -6.14
C LYS A 105 -5.39 0.75 -6.48
N ASP A 106 -6.68 0.82 -6.16
CA ASP A 106 -7.70 -0.12 -6.66
C ASP A 106 -8.95 0.65 -7.15
N SER A 107 -10.04 -0.03 -7.48
CA SER A 107 -11.27 0.65 -7.91
C SER A 107 -11.95 1.50 -6.83
N GLU A 108 -11.63 1.31 -5.56
CA GLU A 108 -12.24 2.04 -4.45
C GLU A 108 -11.41 3.27 -4.08
N GLY A 109 -10.08 3.23 -4.19
CA GLY A 109 -9.29 4.36 -3.72
C GLY A 109 -7.80 4.16 -3.81
N ASN A 110 -7.07 4.91 -3.00
CA ASN A 110 -5.62 4.77 -2.80
C ASN A 110 -5.39 4.32 -1.35
N SER A 111 -4.38 3.50 -1.10
CA SER A 111 -3.95 3.18 0.26
C SER A 111 -3.27 4.38 0.91
N ASN A 112 -2.98 4.24 2.22
CA ASN A 112 -1.94 5.05 2.85
C ASN A 112 -0.61 4.93 2.08
N ARG A 113 0.25 5.94 2.25
CA ARG A 113 1.62 5.92 1.74
C ARG A 113 2.49 5.08 2.65
N TYR A 114 3.22 4.14 2.06
CA TYR A 114 4.22 3.31 2.73
C TYR A 114 5.58 3.49 2.07
N TRP A 115 6.62 2.94 2.68
CA TRP A 115 7.94 2.92 2.08
C TRP A 115 8.77 1.74 2.56
N PHE A 116 9.81 1.41 1.80
CA PHE A 116 10.81 0.43 2.15
C PHE A 116 12.18 0.87 1.63
N LYS A 117 13.24 0.21 2.08
CA LYS A 117 14.60 0.41 1.56
C LYS A 117 15.13 -0.90 1.04
N THR A 118 15.67 -0.89 -0.18
CA THR A 118 16.40 -2.04 -0.72
C THR A 118 17.70 -2.27 0.06
N LEU A 119 18.17 -3.52 0.09
CA LEU A 119 19.46 -3.82 0.69
C LEU A 119 20.60 -3.19 -0.14
N PRO A 120 21.74 -2.88 0.52
CA PRO A 120 22.96 -2.51 -0.18
C PRO A 120 23.47 -3.69 -1.02
N ASN A 121 24.09 -3.38 -2.15
CA ASN A 121 24.84 -4.35 -2.95
C ASN A 121 26.34 -4.28 -2.61
N ASN A 122 26.65 -4.35 -1.31
CA ASN A 122 28.01 -4.32 -0.79
C ASN A 122 28.11 -5.33 0.38
N PRO A 123 28.95 -6.38 0.27
CA PRO A 123 29.08 -7.39 1.31
C PRO A 123 29.67 -6.84 2.62
N GLU A 124 30.43 -5.75 2.57
CA GLU A 124 31.03 -5.12 3.75
C GLU A 124 30.05 -4.21 4.51
N GLN A 125 28.89 -3.92 3.91
CA GLN A 125 27.90 -3.08 4.55
C GLN A 125 27.18 -3.84 5.66
N GLN A 126 27.35 -3.37 6.90
CA GLN A 126 26.69 -3.96 8.06
C GLN A 126 25.18 -3.82 7.96
N LEU A 127 24.48 -4.90 8.35
CA LEU A 127 23.03 -4.97 8.46
C LEU A 127 22.63 -5.16 9.93
N SER A 128 21.61 -4.44 10.36
CA SER A 128 20.92 -4.74 11.62
C SER A 128 19.75 -5.67 11.33
N VAL A 129 19.79 -6.86 11.89
CA VAL A 129 18.75 -7.88 11.71
C VAL A 129 18.13 -8.19 13.06
N ILE A 130 16.79 -8.17 13.12
CA ILE A 130 16.04 -8.62 14.29
C ILE A 130 15.58 -10.05 14.01
N ALA A 131 15.96 -10.98 14.89
CA ALA A 131 15.48 -12.36 14.86
C ALA A 131 14.51 -12.61 16.01
N GLY A 132 13.44 -13.34 15.75
CA GLY A 132 12.42 -13.67 16.75
C GLY A 132 11.60 -14.89 16.33
N GLY A 133 10.92 -15.49 17.29
CA GLY A 133 10.06 -16.67 17.09
C GLY A 133 8.82 -16.58 18.00
N ASP A 134 7.84 -17.44 17.75
CA ASP A 134 6.62 -17.58 18.56
C ASP A 134 5.90 -16.27 18.92
N SER A 135 5.85 -15.34 17.96
CA SER A 135 5.17 -14.04 18.09
C SER A 135 3.63 -14.13 18.09
N ARG A 136 3.05 -15.29 18.40
CA ARG A 136 1.59 -15.51 18.34
C ARG A 136 0.92 -14.74 19.47
N SER A 137 -0.14 -14.01 19.15
CA SER A 137 -0.93 -13.23 20.11
C SER A 137 -1.98 -14.06 20.88
N ASN A 138 -1.80 -15.37 21.01
CA ASN A 138 -2.82 -16.25 21.57
C ASN A 138 -2.80 -16.20 23.12
N GLN A 139 -3.74 -15.47 23.71
CA GLN A 139 -3.79 -15.24 25.17
C GLN A 139 -4.23 -16.49 25.98
N VAL A 140 -4.81 -17.51 25.35
CA VAL A 140 -5.29 -18.71 26.05
C VAL A 140 -4.49 -19.94 25.61
N PRO A 141 -3.85 -20.68 26.53
CA PRO A 141 -3.17 -21.94 26.22
C PRO A 141 -4.13 -22.98 25.64
N ARG A 142 -3.63 -23.84 24.76
CA ARG A 142 -4.34 -25.03 24.26
C ARG A 142 -3.77 -26.27 24.90
#